data_AF-F4XPT7-F1
#
_entry.id   AF-F4XPT7-F1
#
_cell.length_a   1.000
_cell.length_b   1.000
_cell.length_c   1.000
_cell.angle_alpha   90.00
_cell.angle_beta   90.00
_cell.angle_gamma   90.00
#
_symmetry.space_group_name_H-M   'P 1'
#
loop_
_entity.id
_entity.type
_entity.pdbx_description
1 polymer ?
#
loop_
_entity_poly.entity_id
_entity_poly.type
_entity_poly.pdbx_seq_one_letter_code
_entity_poly.pdbx_strand_id
1 'polypeptide(L)'
;KKVSAVKHKAVKLRIYPTQEQVHILAQHFGCARWWWNYALNQCIETYKETGKGLKQSALNSMLPKLKKEKETEWLKDCYSQVLQSVSLNLSRAYQNFFVRVAWPTAKVERNILDSSHIITVSQSSTPKKSNKWATVLNFLESWELLKQ
;
A
#
# COMPACT_ATOMS: atom_id res chain seq x y z
N LYS A 1 -41.18 -8.12 17.75
CA LYS A 1 -41.12 -8.21 16.27
C LYS A 1 -40.08 -9.28 15.90
N LYS A 2 -40.45 -10.38 15.22
CA LYS A 2 -39.47 -11.35 14.69
C LYS A 2 -38.84 -10.74 13.43
N VAL A 3 -37.52 -10.56 13.41
CA VAL A 3 -36.78 -10.15 12.21
C VAL A 3 -36.51 -11.42 11.41
N SER A 4 -37.08 -11.53 10.20
CA SER A 4 -36.80 -12.64 9.29
C SER A 4 -35.35 -12.53 8.78
N ALA A 5 -34.62 -13.64 8.81
CA ALA A 5 -33.25 -13.69 8.34
C ALA A 5 -33.19 -13.46 6.82
N VAL A 6 -32.50 -12.40 6.40
CA VAL A 6 -32.30 -12.09 4.97
C VAL A 6 -31.26 -13.07 4.40
N LYS A 7 -31.68 -13.91 3.45
CA LYS A 7 -30.79 -14.85 2.76
C LYS A 7 -30.10 -14.13 1.60
N HIS A 8 -28.84 -13.74 1.79
CA HIS A 8 -28.02 -13.16 0.72
C HIS A 8 -27.62 -14.23 -0.30
N LYS A 9 -27.76 -13.92 -1.59
CA LYS A 9 -27.29 -14.76 -2.71
C LYS A 9 -26.13 -14.04 -3.39
N ALA A 10 -25.05 -14.76 -3.68
CA ALA A 10 -23.90 -14.25 -4.43
C ALA A 10 -23.69 -15.13 -5.68
N VAL A 11 -23.42 -14.49 -6.82
CA VAL A 11 -23.15 -15.17 -8.09
C VAL A 11 -21.75 -14.78 -8.55
N LYS A 12 -20.94 -15.77 -8.95
CA LYS A 12 -19.61 -15.53 -9.52
C LYS A 12 -19.74 -15.36 -11.03
N LEU A 13 -19.44 -14.16 -11.53
CA LEU A 13 -19.48 -13.83 -12.95
C LEU A 13 -18.09 -13.41 -13.41
N ARG A 14 -17.70 -13.81 -14.63
CA ARG A 14 -16.51 -13.31 -15.32
C ARG A 14 -16.94 -12.20 -16.27
N ILE A 15 -16.37 -11.02 -16.10
CA ILE A 15 -16.66 -9.85 -16.94
C ILE A 15 -15.63 -9.83 -18.08
N TYR A 16 -16.12 -9.65 -19.31
CA TYR A 16 -15.29 -9.43 -20.49
C TYR A 16 -15.50 -7.97 -20.94
N PRO A 17 -14.56 -7.07 -20.62
CA PRO A 17 -14.73 -5.66 -20.90
C PRO A 17 -14.66 -5.36 -22.41
N THR A 18 -15.43 -4.36 -22.84
CA THR A 18 -15.31 -3.79 -24.19
C THR A 18 -14.01 -3.01 -24.33
N GLN A 19 -13.61 -2.67 -25.56
CA GLN A 19 -12.37 -1.92 -25.80
C GLN A 19 -12.36 -0.56 -25.07
N GLU A 20 -13.48 0.14 -25.06
CA GLU A 20 -13.64 1.39 -24.31
C GLU A 20 -13.45 1.18 -22.79
N GLN A 21 -14.02 0.11 -22.23
CA GLN A 21 -13.87 -0.23 -20.82
C GLN A 21 -12.41 -0.58 -20.48
N VAL A 22 -11.71 -1.27 -21.37
CA VAL A 22 -10.28 -1.57 -21.20
C VAL A 22 -9.47 -0.27 -21.12
N HIS A 23 -9.75 0.69 -21.98
CA HIS A 23 -9.08 1.99 -21.95
C HIS A 23 -9.32 2.76 -20.64
N ILE A 24 -10.58 2.83 -20.19
CA ILE A 24 -10.95 3.48 -18.92
C ILE A 24 -10.25 2.82 -17.74
N LEU A 25 -10.22 1.48 -17.70
CA LEU A 25 -9.53 0.72 -16.65
C LEU A 25 -8.03 1.02 -16.66
N ALA A 26 -7.39 1.03 -17.83
CA ALA A 26 -5.98 1.36 -17.97
C ALA A 26 -5.68 2.78 -17.44
N GLN A 27 -6.52 3.76 -17.78
CA GLN A 27 -6.40 5.13 -17.28
C GLN A 27 -6.52 5.18 -15.74
N HIS A 28 -7.50 4.48 -15.17
CA HIS A 28 -7.70 4.41 -13.72
C HIS A 28 -6.50 3.78 -13.00
N PHE A 29 -5.93 2.70 -13.54
CA PHE A 29 -4.73 2.09 -12.98
C PHE A 29 -3.51 3.02 -13.08
N GLY A 30 -3.37 3.76 -14.19
CA GLY A 30 -2.34 4.79 -14.34
C GLY A 30 -2.45 5.88 -13.26
N CYS A 31 -3.66 6.40 -13.05
CA CYS A 31 -3.94 7.38 -11.99
C CYS A 31 -3.64 6.83 -10.59
N ALA A 32 -4.05 5.60 -10.31
CA ALA A 32 -3.79 4.95 -9.04
C ALA A 32 -2.28 4.79 -8.76
N ARG A 33 -1.52 4.31 -9.75
CA ARG A 33 -0.06 4.12 -9.65
C ARG A 33 0.66 5.44 -9.44
N TRP A 34 0.32 6.47 -10.23
CA TRP A 34 0.93 7.79 -10.07
C TRP A 34 0.62 8.39 -8.70
N TRP A 35 -0.65 8.35 -8.27
CA TRP A 35 -1.06 8.90 -6.99
C TRP A 35 -0.39 8.18 -5.82
N TRP A 36 -0.24 6.86 -5.88
CA TRP A 36 0.52 6.11 -4.87
C TRP A 36 1.95 6.65 -4.74
N ASN A 37 2.66 6.82 -5.85
CA ASN A 37 4.05 7.29 -5.85
C ASN A 37 4.16 8.72 -5.33
N TYR A 38 3.29 9.61 -5.79
CA TYR A 38 3.26 10.99 -5.33
C TYR A 38 2.96 11.07 -3.83
N ALA A 39 1.88 10.42 -3.38
CA ALA A 39 1.45 10.46 -1.98
C ALA A 39 2.48 9.81 -1.05
N LEU A 40 3.12 8.72 -1.48
CA LEU A 40 4.20 8.10 -0.73
C LEU A 40 5.39 9.05 -0.59
N ASN A 41 5.77 9.75 -1.66
CA ASN A 41 6.83 10.76 -1.58
C ASN A 41 6.49 11.85 -0.55
N GLN A 42 5.25 12.35 -0.56
CA GLN A 42 4.80 13.35 0.42
C GLN A 42 4.84 12.81 1.85
N CYS A 43 4.45 11.55 2.08
CA CYS A 43 4.57 10.91 3.39
C CYS A 43 6.02 10.83 3.86
N ILE A 44 6.96 10.51 2.95
CA ILE A 44 8.39 10.41 3.24
C ILE A 44 8.96 11.78 3.64
N GLU A 45 8.73 12.81 2.83
CA GLU A 45 9.24 14.16 3.10
C GLU A 45 8.64 14.73 4.40
N THR A 46 7.32 14.59 4.59
CA THR A 46 6.67 15.02 5.85
C THR A 46 7.26 14.28 7.06
N TYR A 47 7.60 13.00 6.91
CA TYR A 47 8.20 12.23 7.98
C TYR A 47 9.64 12.67 8.29
N LYS A 48 10.44 13.00 7.27
CA LYS A 48 11.79 13.56 7.47
C LYS A 48 11.74 14.87 8.26
N GLU A 49 10.77 15.73 7.99
CA GLU A 49 10.62 17.04 8.64
C GLU A 49 10.01 16.96 10.05
N THR A 50 8.94 16.17 10.22
CA THR A 50 8.11 16.20 11.43
C THR A 50 8.22 14.95 12.31
N GLY A 51 8.84 13.89 11.80
CA GLY A 51 8.84 12.55 12.42
C GLY A 51 7.48 11.85 12.41
N LYS A 52 6.47 12.41 11.73
CA LYS A 52 5.09 11.87 11.68
C LYS A 52 4.66 11.65 10.24
N GLY A 53 3.92 10.54 10.03
CA GLY A 53 3.32 10.24 8.74
C GLY A 53 2.02 10.99 8.49
N LEU A 54 1.67 11.17 7.22
CA LEU A 54 0.38 11.73 6.82
C LEU A 54 -0.76 10.72 7.04
N LYS A 55 -1.92 11.23 7.47
CA LYS A 55 -3.17 10.45 7.54
C LYS A 55 -3.88 10.47 6.19
N GLN A 56 -4.76 9.50 5.95
CA GLN A 56 -5.62 9.45 4.75
C GLN A 56 -6.35 10.77 4.48
N SER A 57 -6.90 11.43 5.51
CA SER A 57 -7.61 12.71 5.36
C SER A 57 -6.71 13.81 4.80
N ALA A 58 -5.46 13.89 5.27
CA ALA A 58 -4.48 14.85 4.78
C ALA A 58 -4.14 14.58 3.31
N LEU A 59 -3.88 13.32 2.94
CA LEU A 59 -3.63 12.93 1.55
C LEU A 59 -4.82 13.29 0.64
N ASN A 60 -6.04 12.97 1.06
CA ASN A 60 -7.24 13.28 0.27
C ASN A 60 -7.47 14.79 0.12
N SER A 61 -7.04 15.60 1.08
CA SER A 61 -7.15 17.06 1.00
C SER A 61 -6.21 17.69 -0.06
N MET A 62 -5.17 16.96 -0.49
CA MET A 62 -4.24 17.41 -1.55
C MET A 62 -4.84 17.21 -2.95
N LEU A 63 -5.73 16.22 -3.13
CA LEU A 63 -6.29 15.84 -4.44
C LEU A 63 -7.04 16.99 -5.16
N PRO A 64 -7.89 17.80 -4.49
CA PRO A 64 -8.57 18.90 -5.15
C PRO A 64 -7.63 19.96 -5.74
N LYS A 65 -6.47 20.18 -5.09
CA LYS A 65 -5.46 21.11 -5.58
C LYS A 65 -4.77 20.53 -6.81
N LEU A 66 -4.28 19.30 -6.73
CA LEU A 66 -3.61 18.61 -7.85
C LEU A 66 -4.51 18.50 -9.08
N LYS A 67 -5.80 18.20 -8.90
CA LYS A 67 -6.73 18.16 -10.02
C LYS A 67 -6.85 19.50 -10.77
N LYS A 68 -6.55 20.64 -10.12
CA LYS A 68 -6.61 21.97 -10.75
C LYS A 68 -5.30 22.37 -11.43
N GLU A 69 -4.18 21.73 -11.11
CA GLU A 69 -2.88 22.02 -11.71
C GLU A 69 -2.81 21.47 -13.14
N LYS A 70 -2.19 22.21 -14.07
CA LYS A 70 -2.15 21.85 -15.51
C LYS A 70 -1.43 20.51 -15.75
N GLU A 71 -0.32 20.27 -15.06
CA GLU A 71 0.48 19.04 -15.20
C GLU A 71 -0.25 17.77 -14.75
N THR A 72 -1.24 17.92 -13.87
CA THR A 72 -1.96 16.80 -13.23
C THR A 72 -3.46 16.87 -13.46
N GLU A 73 -3.91 17.63 -14.45
CA GLU A 73 -5.34 17.81 -14.73
C GLU A 73 -6.03 16.51 -15.15
N TRP A 74 -5.29 15.61 -15.79
CA TRP A 74 -5.72 14.26 -16.21
C TRP A 74 -6.17 13.37 -15.03
N LEU A 75 -5.84 13.72 -13.78
CA LEU A 75 -6.39 13.06 -12.59
C LEU A 75 -7.89 13.32 -12.40
N LYS A 76 -8.46 14.33 -13.07
CA LYS A 76 -9.90 14.60 -13.08
C LYS A 76 -10.68 13.50 -13.79
N ASP A 77 -10.10 12.92 -14.83
CA ASP A 77 -10.76 11.93 -15.70
C ASP A 77 -10.94 10.57 -14.99
N CYS A 78 -10.11 10.30 -13.98
CA CYS A 78 -10.24 9.12 -13.15
C CYS A 78 -11.32 9.30 -12.08
N TYR A 79 -12.07 8.22 -11.83
CA TYR A 79 -13.09 8.20 -10.80
C TYR A 79 -12.50 8.46 -9.40
N SER A 80 -13.11 9.39 -8.65
CA SER A 80 -12.56 9.89 -7.39
C SER A 80 -12.34 8.81 -6.32
N GLN A 81 -13.17 7.76 -6.30
CA GLN A 81 -13.03 6.67 -5.34
C GLN A 81 -11.74 5.87 -5.56
N VAL A 82 -11.22 5.80 -6.79
CA VAL A 82 -9.94 5.11 -7.07
C VAL A 82 -8.83 5.76 -6.25
N LEU A 83 -8.67 7.08 -6.36
CA LEU A 83 -7.65 7.85 -5.64
C LEU A 83 -7.85 7.81 -4.12
N GLN A 84 -9.09 7.90 -3.65
CA GLN A 84 -9.39 7.80 -2.22
C GLN A 84 -9.09 6.41 -1.64
N SER A 85 -9.31 5.34 -2.42
CA SER A 85 -8.96 3.98 -2.01
C SER A 85 -7.44 3.79 -1.93
N VAL A 86 -6.69 4.39 -2.86
CA VAL A 86 -5.23 4.40 -2.85
C VAL A 86 -4.71 5.10 -1.61
N SER A 87 -5.25 6.26 -1.24
CA SER A 87 -4.91 6.96 0.01
C SER A 87 -5.20 6.10 1.25
N LEU A 88 -6.32 5.36 1.27
CA LEU A 88 -6.66 4.46 2.38
C LEU A 88 -5.65 3.32 2.49
N ASN A 89 -5.35 2.67 1.37
CA ASN A 89 -4.42 1.56 1.30
C ASN A 89 -3.01 1.99 1.69
N LEU A 90 -2.56 3.15 1.21
CA LEU A 90 -1.27 3.72 1.58
C LEU A 90 -1.21 4.04 3.08
N SER A 91 -2.23 4.71 3.63
CA SER A 91 -2.28 5.03 5.07
C SER A 91 -2.21 3.77 5.94
N ARG A 92 -2.91 2.70 5.56
CA ARG A 92 -2.85 1.40 6.26
C ARG A 92 -1.50 0.72 6.12
N ALA A 93 -0.95 0.67 4.90
CA ALA A 93 0.36 0.08 4.64
C ALA A 93 1.46 0.79 5.42
N TYR A 94 1.42 2.13 5.46
CA TYR A 94 2.36 2.95 6.21
C TYR A 94 2.27 2.68 7.71
N GLN A 95 1.06 2.65 8.30
CA GLN A 95 0.87 2.28 9.70
C GLN A 95 1.38 0.87 10.00
N ASN A 96 1.02 -0.11 9.18
CA ASN A 96 1.43 -1.50 9.33
C ASN A 96 2.95 -1.67 9.23
N PHE A 97 3.62 -0.87 8.40
CA PHE A 97 5.08 -0.86 8.30
C PHE A 97 5.73 -0.52 9.64
N PHE A 98 5.32 0.57 10.29
CA PHE A 98 5.88 0.95 11.59
C PHE A 98 5.54 -0.04 12.70
N VAL A 99 4.35 -0.65 12.67
CA VAL A 99 3.99 -1.71 13.62
C VAL A 99 4.93 -2.92 13.46
N ARG A 100 5.20 -3.36 12.22
CA ARG A 100 6.10 -4.49 11.95
C ARG A 100 7.56 -4.18 12.31
N VAL A 101 8.02 -2.96 12.08
CA VAL A 101 9.38 -2.53 12.48
C VAL A 101 9.50 -2.43 14.01
N ALA A 102 8.45 -1.97 14.69
CA ALA A 102 8.44 -1.90 16.16
C ALA A 102 8.37 -3.27 16.83
N TRP A 103 7.73 -4.26 16.18
CA TRP A 103 7.51 -5.61 16.69
C TRP A 103 7.91 -6.65 15.65
N PRO A 104 9.22 -6.90 15.46
CA PRO A 104 9.69 -7.90 14.51
C PRO A 104 9.27 -9.29 14.99
N THR A 105 8.38 -9.94 14.25
CA THR A 105 8.04 -11.35 14.50
C THR A 105 9.19 -12.23 14.01
N ALA A 106 9.45 -13.33 14.70
CA ALA A 106 10.42 -14.32 14.25
C ALA A 106 10.09 -14.76 12.82
N LYS A 107 11.11 -14.80 11.95
CA LYS A 107 10.96 -15.35 10.60
C LYS A 107 10.62 -16.84 10.75
N VAL A 108 9.42 -17.23 10.32
CA VAL A 108 9.11 -18.65 10.12
C VAL A 108 9.59 -19.01 8.73
N GLU A 109 10.69 -19.74 8.68
CA GLU A 109 11.20 -20.30 7.44
C GLU A 109 10.25 -21.44 7.03
N ARG A 110 9.40 -21.18 6.02
CA ARG A 110 8.55 -22.22 5.45
C ARG A 110 9.41 -23.07 4.52
N ASN A 111 10.05 -24.09 5.09
CA ASN A 111 10.58 -25.19 4.30
C ASN A 111 9.42 -25.83 3.54
N ILE A 112 9.38 -25.64 2.23
CA ILE A 112 8.58 -26.47 1.34
C ILE A 112 9.31 -27.81 1.31
N LEU A 113 8.97 -28.70 2.25
CA LEU A 113 9.57 -30.03 2.29
C LEU A 113 8.97 -30.85 1.16
N ASP A 114 9.79 -31.08 0.13
CA ASP A 114 9.73 -32.34 -0.60
C ASP A 114 10.09 -33.47 0.37
N SER A 115 9.33 -34.56 0.28
CA SER A 115 9.27 -35.63 1.28
C SER A 115 10.46 -36.58 1.14
N SER A 116 11.65 -36.20 1.62
CA SER A 116 12.66 -37.15 2.12
C SER A 116 13.82 -36.41 2.80
N HIS A 117 14.17 -36.90 4.00
CA HIS A 117 15.35 -36.56 4.80
C HIS A 117 15.17 -35.53 5.94
N ILE A 118 15.87 -35.87 7.03
CA ILE A 118 15.65 -35.48 8.42
C ILE A 118 15.85 -33.98 8.66
N ILE A 119 14.88 -33.35 9.31
CA ILE A 119 14.95 -31.95 9.73
C ILE A 119 15.87 -31.85 10.95
N THR A 120 17.09 -31.36 10.75
CA THR A 120 17.90 -30.80 11.84
C THR A 120 17.47 -29.35 12.03
N VAL A 121 16.91 -29.02 13.21
CA VAL A 121 16.64 -27.64 13.59
C VAL A 121 17.97 -27.01 14.03
N SER A 122 18.65 -26.29 13.13
CA SER A 122 19.72 -25.38 13.52
C SER A 122 19.12 -24.03 13.92
N GLN A 123 19.13 -23.70 15.20
CA GLN A 123 18.85 -22.33 15.64
C GLN A 123 20.01 -21.42 15.20
N SER A 124 19.81 -20.60 14.17
CA SER A 124 20.74 -19.50 13.88
C SER A 124 20.20 -18.17 14.43
N SER A 125 20.72 -17.80 15.59
CA SER A 125 21.00 -16.45 16.13
C SER A 125 20.00 -15.29 15.94
N THR A 126 19.46 -14.86 17.08
CA THR A 126 18.86 -13.57 17.50
C THR A 126 18.79 -12.37 16.52
N PRO A 127 17.67 -11.63 16.46
CA PRO A 127 17.66 -10.32 15.80
C PRO A 127 18.39 -9.30 16.67
N LYS A 128 19.45 -8.70 16.13
CA LYS A 128 20.10 -7.51 16.70
C LYS A 128 19.04 -6.42 16.87
N LYS A 129 19.00 -5.75 18.03
CA LYS A 129 18.24 -4.50 18.24
C LYS A 129 18.69 -3.49 17.18
N SER A 130 18.02 -3.44 16.03
CA SER A 130 18.29 -2.39 15.06
C SER A 130 17.74 -1.09 15.63
N ASN A 131 18.56 -0.04 15.60
CA ASN A 131 18.10 1.29 15.93
C ASN A 131 16.87 1.57 15.06
N LYS A 132 15.71 1.82 15.68
CA LYS A 132 14.44 2.07 14.99
C LYS A 132 14.61 3.14 13.90
N TRP A 133 15.47 4.13 14.15
CA TRP A 133 15.85 5.19 13.23
C TRP A 133 16.71 4.74 12.03
N ALA A 134 17.68 3.85 12.23
CA ALA A 134 18.51 3.33 11.14
C ALA A 134 17.71 2.44 10.17
N THR A 135 16.70 1.72 10.69
CA THR A 135 15.83 0.87 9.85
C THR A 135 14.88 1.72 9.00
N VAL A 136 14.39 2.84 9.55
CA VAL A 136 13.53 3.78 8.81
C VAL A 136 14.35 4.56 7.78
N LEU A 137 15.54 5.06 8.14
CA LEU A 137 16.44 5.75 7.20
C LEU A 137 16.87 4.84 6.04
N ASN A 138 17.29 3.60 6.33
CA ASN A 138 17.64 2.62 5.29
C ASN A 138 16.44 2.26 4.40
N PHE A 139 15.22 2.22 4.94
CA PHE A 139 14.01 2.00 4.15
C PHE A 139 13.71 3.20 3.22
N LEU A 140 13.89 4.43 3.70
CA LEU A 140 13.67 5.64 2.92
C LEU A 140 14.72 5.82 1.81
N GLU A 141 16.00 5.56 2.12
CA GLU A 141 17.09 5.60 1.14
C GLU A 141 16.98 4.47 0.11
N SER A 142 16.66 3.24 0.55
CA SER A 142 16.46 2.11 -0.36
C SER A 142 15.23 2.29 -1.28
N TRP A 143 14.26 3.13 -0.89
CA TRP A 143 13.09 3.45 -1.70
C TRP A 143 13.36 4.57 -2.70
N GLU A 144 14.25 5.52 -2.41
CA GLU A 144 14.73 6.49 -3.41
C GLU A 144 15.50 5.81 -4.55
N LEU A 145 16.31 4.80 -4.24
CA LEU A 145 17.04 4.03 -5.24
C LEU A 145 16.13 3.23 -6.20
N LEU A 146 14.90 2.93 -5.79
CA LEU A 146 13.89 2.24 -6.62
C LEU A 146 13.09 3.20 -7.53
N LYS A 147 13.38 4.51 -7.48
CA LYS A 147 12.77 5.51 -8.37
C LYS A 147 13.61 5.83 -9.62
N GLN A 148 14.83 5.29 -9.74
CA GLN A 148 15.63 5.31 -10.97
C GLN A 148 15.30 4.08 -11.83
#